data_AF-A0A378QLF1-F1
#
_entry.id   AF-A0A378QLF1-F1
#
_cell.length_a   1.000
_cell.length_b   1.000
_cell.length_c   1.000
_cell.angle_alpha   90.00
_cell.angle_beta   90.00
_cell.angle_gamma   90.00
#
_symmetry.space_group_name_H-M   'P 1'
#
loop_
_entity.id
_entity.type
_entity.pdbx_description
1 polymer ?
#
loop_
_entity_poly.entity_id
_entity_poly.type
_entity_poly.pdbx_seq_one_letter_code
_entity_poly.pdbx_strand_id
1 'polypeptide(L)'
;MKLVDRNNELLTVVSQIKLEKTDTVYNITVDDFHTYHVGEFGTWVHNTCAANALNGYIGKKLTYGSNVITIDKEGMQHILERHHPKYFVGDTTTVQTYFDKNMTVDDIQNAITAVLGQNAAKLRAGQVTGQLTGVYNGKSYTVGLRNDRGLARVGQFFPNP
;
A
#
# COMPACT_ATOMS: atom_id res chain seq x y z
N MET A 1 12.69 8.07 11.59
CA MET A 1 11.94 7.02 12.34
C MET A 1 11.80 7.50 13.76
N LYS A 2 10.58 7.59 14.27
CA LYS A 2 10.31 7.89 15.68
C LYS A 2 9.93 6.58 16.36
N LEU A 3 10.59 6.27 17.47
CA LEU A 3 10.23 5.15 18.33
C LEU A 3 9.65 5.71 19.60
N VAL A 4 8.63 5.05 20.14
CA VAL A 4 8.05 5.41 21.43
C VAL A 4 7.96 4.18 22.32
N ASP A 5 8.03 4.41 23.62
CA ASP A 5 7.84 3.36 24.63
C ASP A 5 6.35 3.17 24.98
N ARG A 6 6.08 2.29 25.94
CA ARG A 6 4.72 2.00 26.45
C ARG A 6 4.01 3.18 27.13
N ASN A 7 4.74 4.23 27.48
CA ASN A 7 4.23 5.44 28.12
C ASN A 7 4.09 6.59 27.10
N ASN A 8 4.27 6.30 25.80
CA ASN A 8 4.32 7.27 24.70
C ASN A 8 5.50 8.25 24.78
N GLU A 9 6.58 7.90 25.49
CA GLU A 9 7.80 8.69 25.54
C GLU A 9 8.71 8.36 24.35
N LEU A 10 9.39 9.37 23.81
CA LEU A 10 10.27 9.21 22.64
C LEU A 10 11.55 8.46 23.01
N LEU A 11 11.82 7.39 22.27
CA LEU A 11 13.07 6.63 22.35
C LEU A 11 14.09 7.14 21.33
N THR A 12 15.35 7.26 21.74
CA THR A 12 16.47 7.65 20.88
C THR A 12 17.24 6.42 20.42
N VAL A 13 17.39 6.26 19.10
CA VAL A 13 18.26 5.22 18.54
C VAL A 13 19.70 5.69 18.62
N VAL A 14 20.50 5.05 19.47
CA VAL A 14 21.92 5.38 19.65
C VAL A 14 22.77 4.86 18.50
N SER A 15 22.48 3.64 18.01
CA SER A 15 23.18 3.03 16.89
C SER A 15 22.34 1.95 16.21
N GLN A 16 22.68 1.65 14.96
CA GLN A 16 22.14 0.52 14.20
C GLN A 16 23.29 -0.15 13.45
N ILE A 17 23.35 -1.47 13.52
CA ILE A 17 24.39 -2.26 12.86
C ILE A 17 23.71 -3.35 12.04
N LYS A 18 24.13 -3.50 10.77
CA LYS A 18 23.71 -4.62 9.94
C LYS A 18 24.55 -5.84 10.32
N LEU A 19 23.88 -6.95 10.61
CA LEU A 19 24.55 -8.23 10.85
C LEU A 19 24.75 -8.96 9.51
N GLU A 20 25.89 -9.64 9.37
CA GLU A 20 26.24 -10.42 8.16
C GLU A 20 25.48 -11.76 8.07
N LYS A 21 24.88 -12.20 9.17
CA LYS A 21 24.06 -13.41 9.24
C LYS A 21 22.57 -13.06 9.28
N THR A 22 21.77 -14.00 8.78
CA THR A 22 20.32 -13.97 8.95
C THR A 22 19.95 -14.85 10.14
N ASP A 23 19.02 -14.37 10.97
CA ASP A 23 18.49 -15.10 12.11
C ASP A 23 16.97 -15.27 11.92
N THR A 24 16.41 -16.35 12.45
CA THR A 24 14.95 -16.53 12.48
C THR A 24 14.34 -15.47 13.41
N VAL A 25 13.40 -14.68 12.88
CA VAL A 25 12.65 -13.68 13.64
C VAL A 25 11.18 -14.07 13.73
N TYR A 26 10.51 -13.60 14.78
CA TYR A 26 9.11 -13.88 15.03
C TYR A 26 8.30 -12.59 15.04
N ASN A 27 7.03 -12.72 14.69
CA ASN A 27 6.05 -11.65 14.71
C ASN A 27 4.78 -12.17 15.39
N ILE A 28 4.01 -11.28 16.02
CA ILE A 28 2.79 -11.62 16.76
C ILE A 28 1.60 -10.99 16.05
N THR A 29 0.54 -11.77 15.85
CA THR A 29 -0.73 -11.22 15.39
C THR A 29 -1.55 -10.74 16.58
N VAL A 30 -1.69 -9.42 16.70
CA VAL A 30 -2.60 -8.76 17.63
C VAL A 30 -3.80 -8.28 16.84
N ASP A 31 -5.01 -8.54 17.32
CA ASP A 31 -6.25 -8.08 16.70
C ASP A 31 -6.48 -6.58 16.91
N ASP A 32 -7.27 -5.97 16.03
CA ASP A 32 -7.66 -4.54 16.01
C ASP A 32 -6.49 -3.55 15.83
N PHE A 33 -5.67 -3.33 16.87
CA PHE A 33 -4.60 -2.35 16.84
C PHE A 33 -3.38 -2.78 16.03
N HIS A 34 -3.26 -4.08 15.74
CA HIS A 34 -2.17 -4.67 14.95
C HIS A 34 -0.77 -4.14 15.34
N THR A 35 -0.57 -3.88 16.63
CA THR A 35 0.66 -3.36 17.20
C THR A 35 0.92 -3.97 18.56
N TYR A 36 2.18 -3.99 18.98
CA TYR A 36 2.59 -4.51 20.28
C TYR A 36 3.87 -3.82 20.77
N HIS A 37 4.16 -3.93 22.06
CA HIS A 37 5.42 -3.47 22.64
C HIS A 37 6.42 -4.62 22.68
N VAL A 38 7.68 -4.37 22.31
CA VAL A 38 8.74 -5.39 22.28
C VAL A 38 10.01 -4.90 22.98
N GLY A 39 10.75 -5.86 23.56
CA GLY A 39 12.04 -5.61 24.18
C GLY A 39 11.96 -4.89 25.53
N GLU A 40 13.12 -4.65 26.12
CA GLU A 40 13.28 -4.05 27.46
C GLU A 40 12.65 -2.66 27.55
N PHE A 41 12.88 -1.83 26.53
CA PHE A 41 12.31 -0.48 26.45
C PHE A 41 10.81 -0.47 26.15
N GLY A 42 10.19 -1.62 25.87
CA GLY A 42 8.79 -1.70 25.47
C GLY A 42 8.51 -0.84 24.23
N THR A 43 9.36 -0.94 23.22
CA THR A 43 9.24 -0.16 21.99
C THR A 43 7.97 -0.54 21.25
N TRP A 44 7.17 0.45 20.85
CA TRP A 44 5.97 0.25 20.06
C TRP A 44 6.34 -0.17 18.62
N VAL A 45 5.91 -1.37 18.23
CA VAL A 45 6.16 -1.94 16.90
C VAL A 45 4.86 -2.34 16.22
N HIS A 46 4.88 -2.31 14.89
CA HIS A 46 3.75 -2.68 14.05
C HIS A 46 3.84 -4.14 13.61
N ASN A 47 2.73 -4.85 13.68
CA ASN A 47 2.56 -6.15 13.06
C ASN A 47 2.26 -5.95 11.56
N THR A 48 3.07 -6.53 10.68
CA THR A 48 2.81 -6.57 9.23
C THR A 48 1.42 -7.12 8.94
N CYS A 49 0.54 -6.33 8.29
CA CYS A 49 -0.88 -6.68 8.15
C CYS A 49 -1.39 -6.78 6.70
N ALA A 50 -0.80 -6.07 5.72
CA ALA A 50 -1.28 -6.12 4.33
C ALA A 50 -0.99 -7.45 3.61
N ALA A 51 0.15 -8.10 3.90
CA ALA A 51 0.52 -9.36 3.25
C ALA A 51 -0.49 -10.49 3.51
N ASN A 52 -1.09 -10.53 4.70
CA ASN A 52 -2.13 -11.49 5.09
C ASN A 52 -3.45 -11.23 4.36
N ALA A 53 -3.83 -9.95 4.21
CA ALA A 53 -5.02 -9.56 3.44
C ALA A 53 -4.91 -9.92 1.95
N LEU A 54 -3.68 -10.13 1.47
CA LEU A 54 -3.37 -10.55 0.09
C LEU A 54 -3.02 -12.04 -0.01
N ASN A 55 -3.35 -12.85 1.00
CA ASN A 55 -3.24 -14.28 0.88
C ASN A 55 -4.28 -14.79 -0.13
N GLY A 56 -3.82 -15.49 -1.17
CA GLY A 56 -4.67 -15.92 -2.29
C GLY A 56 -5.09 -14.82 -3.26
N TYR A 57 -4.65 -13.57 -3.09
CA TYR A 57 -4.91 -12.51 -4.06
C TYR A 57 -4.22 -12.82 -5.40
N ILE A 58 -5.01 -12.92 -6.45
CA ILE A 58 -4.53 -13.11 -7.83
C ILE A 58 -4.58 -11.76 -8.52
N GLY A 59 -3.41 -11.26 -8.93
CA GLY A 59 -3.33 -10.00 -9.67
C GLY A 59 -4.09 -10.04 -11.00
N LYS A 60 -4.38 -8.85 -11.53
CA LYS A 60 -5.18 -8.66 -12.74
C LYS A 60 -4.37 -8.01 -13.85
N LYS A 61 -4.55 -8.47 -15.09
CA LYS A 61 -4.00 -7.83 -16.30
C LYS A 61 -5.14 -7.23 -17.11
N LEU A 62 -4.99 -5.97 -17.51
CA LEU A 62 -5.99 -5.22 -18.28
C LEU A 62 -5.35 -4.76 -19.59
N THR A 63 -6.02 -5.03 -20.72
CA THR A 63 -5.52 -4.71 -22.05
C THR A 63 -6.22 -3.48 -22.62
N TYR A 64 -5.44 -2.54 -23.13
CA TYR A 64 -5.89 -1.31 -23.77
C TYR A 64 -5.14 -1.13 -25.10
N GLY A 65 -5.68 -1.71 -26.18
CA GLY A 65 -4.97 -1.78 -27.46
C GLY A 65 -3.82 -2.78 -27.36
N SER A 66 -2.61 -2.38 -27.74
CA SER A 66 -1.39 -3.19 -27.57
C SER A 66 -0.79 -3.10 -26.16
N ASN A 67 -1.27 -2.18 -25.32
CA ASN A 67 -0.73 -1.95 -23.99
C ASN A 67 -1.41 -2.84 -22.94
N VAL A 68 -0.61 -3.42 -22.04
CA VAL A 68 -1.10 -4.23 -20.91
C VAL A 68 -0.72 -3.55 -19.61
N ILE A 69 -1.71 -3.23 -18.79
CA ILE A 69 -1.54 -2.69 -17.44
C ILE A 69 -1.78 -3.79 -16.42
N THR A 70 -0.83 -4.00 -15.52
CA THR A 70 -0.90 -5.04 -14.48
C THR A 70 -1.23 -4.44 -13.11
N ILE A 71 -2.17 -5.05 -12.40
CA ILE A 71 -2.43 -4.85 -10.97
C ILE A 71 -1.90 -6.09 -10.26
N ASP A 72 -0.70 -6.01 -9.70
CA ASP A 72 -0.06 -7.15 -9.04
C ASP A 72 -0.14 -7.07 -7.51
N LYS A 73 0.28 -8.15 -6.85
CA LYS A 73 0.23 -8.30 -5.40
C LYS A 73 1.09 -7.24 -4.70
N GLU A 74 2.30 -6.98 -5.20
CA GLU A 74 3.20 -5.97 -4.64
C GLU A 74 2.61 -4.55 -4.72
N GLY A 75 1.99 -4.19 -5.85
CA GLY A 75 1.36 -2.89 -6.04
C GLY A 75 0.15 -2.74 -5.12
N MET A 76 -0.67 -3.78 -5.02
CA MET A 76 -1.80 -3.81 -4.08
C MET A 76 -1.31 -3.72 -2.62
N GLN A 77 -0.24 -4.43 -2.26
CA GLN A 77 0.33 -4.37 -0.92
C GLN A 77 0.75 -2.94 -0.57
N HIS A 78 1.49 -2.28 -1.47
CA HIS A 78 1.87 -0.89 -1.29
C HIS A 78 0.66 0.03 -1.09
N ILE A 79 -0.39 -0.15 -1.88
CA ILE A 79 -1.63 0.64 -1.79
C ILE A 79 -2.30 0.46 -0.43
N LEU A 80 -2.42 -0.78 0.06
CA LEU A 80 -3.01 -1.07 1.36
C LEU A 80 -2.16 -0.45 2.49
N GLU A 81 -0.84 -0.65 2.46
CA GLU A 81 0.08 -0.16 3.49
C GLU A 81 0.16 1.37 3.55
N ARG A 82 -0.18 2.08 2.47
CA ARG A 82 -0.07 3.56 2.44
C ARG A 82 -1.39 4.31 2.48
N HIS A 83 -2.49 3.68 2.08
CA HIS A 83 -3.77 4.39 1.92
C HIS A 83 -4.96 3.67 2.55
N HIS A 84 -4.84 2.41 2.98
CA HIS A 84 -5.95 1.74 3.66
C HIS A 84 -5.79 1.86 5.18
N PRO A 85 -6.74 2.49 5.90
CA PRO A 85 -6.56 2.79 7.33
C PRO A 85 -6.35 1.53 8.20
N LYS A 86 -6.96 0.40 7.83
CA LYS A 86 -6.76 -0.89 8.53
C LYS A 86 -5.34 -1.47 8.37
N TYR A 87 -4.69 -1.20 7.23
CA TYR A 87 -3.42 -1.83 6.89
C TYR A 87 -2.25 -0.86 6.89
N PHE A 88 -2.50 0.39 7.29
CA PHE A 88 -1.54 1.48 7.15
C PHE A 88 -0.28 1.22 7.97
N VAL A 89 0.88 1.41 7.33
CA VAL A 89 2.21 1.33 7.92
C VAL A 89 2.98 2.61 7.52
N GLY A 90 2.98 3.61 8.39
CA GLY A 90 3.66 4.88 8.13
C GLY A 90 3.61 5.88 9.30
N ASP A 91 4.43 6.92 9.19
CA ASP A 91 4.42 8.07 10.10
C ASP A 91 3.26 9.01 9.70
N THR A 92 2.36 9.31 10.63
CA THR A 92 1.15 10.15 10.41
C THR A 92 1.47 11.62 10.08
N THR A 93 2.75 12.00 10.01
CA THR A 93 3.22 13.36 9.70
C THR A 93 3.19 13.73 8.21
N THR A 94 2.94 12.78 7.30
CA THR A 94 2.64 13.10 5.89
C THR A 94 1.13 13.19 5.66
N VAL A 95 0.66 14.23 4.96
CA VAL A 95 -0.75 14.34 4.54
C VAL A 95 -1.03 13.20 3.55
N GLN A 96 -1.51 12.07 4.06
CA GLN A 96 -2.00 10.95 3.26
C GLN A 96 -3.52 11.02 3.20
N THR A 97 -4.07 10.69 2.04
CA THR A 97 -5.50 10.44 1.89
C THR A 97 -5.78 8.95 2.09
N TYR A 98 -6.85 8.66 2.83
CA TYR A 98 -7.20 7.30 3.22
C TYR A 98 -8.46 6.83 2.51
N PHE A 99 -8.47 5.54 2.14
CA PHE A 99 -9.68 4.85 1.72
C PHE A 99 -10.71 4.82 2.85
N ASP A 100 -11.97 4.57 2.47
CA ASP A 100 -12.96 4.16 3.44
C ASP A 100 -12.50 2.85 4.10
N LYS A 101 -12.54 2.78 5.43
CA LYS A 101 -12.05 1.63 6.20
C LYS A 101 -12.74 0.30 5.87
N ASN A 102 -13.91 0.38 5.23
CA ASN A 102 -14.71 -0.78 4.82
C ASN A 102 -14.38 -1.25 3.40
N MET A 103 -13.53 -0.54 2.64
CA MET A 103 -13.16 -0.99 1.29
C MET A 103 -12.35 -2.28 1.37
N THR A 104 -12.84 -3.32 0.72
CA THR A 104 -12.13 -4.58 0.56
C THR A 104 -11.01 -4.45 -0.48
N VAL A 105 -10.13 -5.45 -0.54
CA VAL A 105 -9.13 -5.56 -1.61
C VAL A 105 -9.80 -5.57 -2.99
N ASP A 106 -10.96 -6.21 -3.11
CA ASP A 106 -11.74 -6.24 -4.35
C ASP A 106 -12.35 -4.89 -4.69
N ASP A 107 -12.86 -4.14 -3.71
CA ASP A 107 -13.36 -2.78 -3.93
C ASP A 107 -12.25 -1.85 -4.46
N ILE A 108 -11.04 -1.99 -3.92
CA ILE A 108 -9.87 -1.23 -4.37
C ILE A 108 -9.49 -1.64 -5.80
N GLN A 109 -9.43 -2.95 -6.11
CA GLN A 109 -9.15 -3.43 -7.46
C GLN A 109 -10.21 -2.95 -8.47
N ASN A 110 -11.48 -2.92 -8.08
CA ASN A 110 -12.58 -2.43 -8.90
C ASN A 110 -12.48 -0.92 -9.13
N ALA A 111 -12.15 -0.15 -8.11
CA ALA A 111 -11.93 1.30 -8.22
C ALA A 111 -10.75 1.61 -9.16
N ILE A 112 -9.62 0.89 -9.04
CA ILE A 112 -8.49 1.00 -9.97
C ILE A 112 -8.93 0.69 -11.40
N THR A 113 -9.65 -0.43 -11.60
CA THR A 113 -10.14 -0.84 -12.92
C THR A 113 -11.06 0.23 -13.52
N ALA A 114 -11.92 0.86 -12.72
CA ALA A 114 -12.82 1.92 -13.16
C ALA A 114 -12.05 3.18 -13.61
N VAL A 115 -11.06 3.62 -12.83
CA VAL A 115 -10.21 4.78 -13.19
C VAL A 115 -9.41 4.51 -14.46
N LEU A 116 -8.83 3.31 -14.62
CA LEU A 116 -8.15 2.91 -15.85
C LEU A 116 -9.10 2.87 -17.04
N GLY A 117 -10.33 2.34 -16.85
CA GLY A 117 -11.38 2.32 -17.87
C GLY A 117 -11.76 3.71 -18.36
N GLN A 118 -11.90 4.69 -17.45
CA GLN A 118 -12.16 6.09 -17.80
C GLN A 118 -11.03 6.72 -18.61
N ASN A 119 -9.80 6.25 -18.43
CA ASN A 119 -8.62 6.75 -19.15
C ASN A 119 -8.21 5.85 -20.33
N ALA A 120 -9.09 4.95 -20.80
CA ALA A 120 -8.76 3.95 -21.81
C ALA A 120 -8.23 4.53 -23.13
N ALA A 121 -8.64 5.74 -23.53
CA ALA A 121 -8.10 6.42 -24.72
C ALA A 121 -6.61 6.76 -24.56
N LYS A 122 -6.22 7.31 -23.41
CA LYS A 122 -4.80 7.63 -23.09
C LYS A 122 -3.95 6.36 -23.00
N LEU A 123 -4.50 5.32 -22.37
CA LEU A 123 -3.84 4.02 -22.26
C LEU A 123 -3.63 3.38 -23.64
N ARG A 124 -4.61 3.45 -24.55
CA ARG A 124 -4.47 3.00 -25.94
C ARG A 124 -3.44 3.81 -26.72
N ALA A 125 -3.33 5.11 -26.44
CA ALA A 125 -2.34 6.00 -27.03
C ALA A 125 -0.92 5.82 -26.46
N GLY A 126 -0.70 4.92 -25.49
CA GLY A 126 0.62 4.59 -24.96
C GLY A 126 1.00 5.26 -23.65
N GLN A 127 0.08 5.97 -22.98
CA GLN A 127 0.34 6.53 -21.65
C GLN A 127 0.34 5.43 -20.59
N VAL A 128 1.47 4.73 -20.45
CA VAL A 128 1.64 3.60 -19.52
C VAL A 128 2.46 3.93 -18.26
N THR A 129 2.75 5.21 -18.05
CA THR A 129 3.42 5.78 -16.88
C THR A 129 2.75 7.08 -16.45
N GLY A 130 3.03 7.53 -15.23
CA GLY A 130 2.46 8.76 -14.66
C GLY A 130 1.11 8.54 -14.01
N GLN A 131 0.40 9.63 -13.71
CA GLN A 131 -0.85 9.59 -12.97
C GLN A 131 -2.07 9.72 -13.88
N LEU A 132 -3.14 9.01 -13.50
CA LEU A 132 -4.46 9.07 -14.10
C LEU A 132 -5.48 9.31 -13.00
N THR A 133 -6.43 10.21 -13.23
CA THR A 133 -7.51 10.49 -12.29
C THR A 133 -8.84 9.92 -12.80
N GLY A 134 -9.74 9.61 -11.89
CA GLY A 134 -11.08 9.16 -12.22
C GLY A 134 -11.98 9.09 -10.99
N VAL A 135 -13.23 8.73 -11.21
CA VAL A 135 -14.26 8.70 -10.16
C VAL A 135 -14.78 7.27 -9.96
N TYR A 136 -14.95 6.84 -8.72
CA TYR A 136 -15.60 5.59 -8.36
C TYR A 136 -16.53 5.82 -7.16
N ASN A 137 -17.79 5.39 -7.25
CA ASN A 137 -18.81 5.61 -6.22
C ASN A 137 -18.88 7.07 -5.72
N GLY A 138 -18.80 8.03 -6.63
CA GLY A 138 -18.87 9.47 -6.31
C GLY A 138 -17.61 10.07 -5.66
N LYS A 139 -16.57 9.27 -5.40
CA LYS A 139 -15.29 9.73 -4.87
C LYS A 139 -14.24 9.79 -5.98
N SER A 140 -13.40 10.82 -5.95
CA SER A 140 -12.29 10.99 -6.89
C SER A 140 -11.05 10.24 -6.42
N TYR A 141 -10.32 9.63 -7.35
CA TYR A 141 -9.12 8.86 -7.09
C TYR A 141 -8.03 9.16 -8.11
N THR A 142 -6.79 8.86 -7.73
CA THR A 142 -5.61 8.90 -8.59
C THR A 142 -4.95 7.52 -8.64
N VAL A 143 -4.71 7.01 -9.86
CA VAL A 143 -3.90 5.81 -10.15
C VAL A 143 -2.53 6.25 -10.66
N GLY A 144 -1.47 5.81 -9.99
CA GLY A 144 -0.09 5.98 -10.43
C GLY A 144 0.42 4.75 -11.19
N LEU A 145 0.72 4.93 -12.47
CA LEU A 145 1.33 3.95 -13.35
C LEU A 145 2.85 4.12 -13.38
N ARG A 146 3.56 3.00 -13.38
CA ARG A 146 5.01 2.96 -13.54
C ARG A 146 5.42 1.78 -14.40
N ASN A 147 6.61 1.90 -14.99
CA ASN A 147 7.27 0.78 -15.62
C ASN A 147 8.11 0.03 -14.56
N ASP A 148 8.00 -1.28 -14.53
CA ASP A 148 8.85 -2.17 -13.75
C ASP A 148 9.27 -3.34 -14.64
N ARG A 149 10.57 -3.49 -14.87
CA ARG A 149 11.14 -4.55 -15.72
C ARG A 149 10.48 -4.66 -17.10
N GLY A 150 10.16 -3.52 -17.71
CA GLY A 150 9.53 -3.44 -19.04
C GLY A 150 8.00 -3.64 -19.02
N LEU A 151 7.39 -3.87 -17.87
CA LEU A 151 5.95 -4.06 -17.72
C LEU A 151 5.31 -2.82 -17.09
N ALA A 152 4.19 -2.37 -17.66
CA ALA A 152 3.40 -1.32 -17.06
C ALA A 152 2.52 -1.89 -15.94
N ARG A 153 2.63 -1.29 -14.75
CA ARG A 153 1.88 -1.72 -13.56
C ARG A 153 1.35 -0.55 -12.76
N VAL A 154 0.32 -0.83 -11.98
CA VAL A 154 -0.21 0.07 -10.95
C VAL A 154 0.73 0.03 -9.76
N GLY A 155 1.39 1.15 -9.47
CA GLY A 155 2.31 1.29 -8.35
C GLY A 155 1.74 2.10 -7.18
N GLN A 156 0.71 2.91 -7.44
CA GLN A 156 0.04 3.75 -6.44
C GLN A 156 -1.45 3.86 -6.77
N PHE A 157 -2.25 4.01 -5.73
CA PHE A 157 -3.66 4.33 -5.84
C PHE A 157 -4.10 5.00 -4.54
N PHE A 158 -4.76 6.14 -4.63
CA PHE A 158 -5.21 6.90 -3.46
C PHE A 158 -6.44 7.75 -3.76
N PRO A 159 -7.29 8.02 -2.77
CA PRO A 159 -8.41 8.95 -2.92
C PRO A 159 -7.89 10.39 -3.01
N ASN A 160 -8.59 11.26 -3.73
CA ASN A 160 -8.30 12.70 -3.73
C ASN A 160 -9.07 13.37 -2.59
N PRO A 161 -8.56 14.49 -2.02
CA PRO A 161 -9.25 15.27 -0.99
C PRO A 161 -10.63 15.78 -1.45
#